data_AF-A0A9X1LJR9-F1
#
_entry.id   AF-A0A9X1LJR9-F1
#
_cell.length_a   1.000
_cell.length_b   1.000
_cell.length_c   1.000
_cell.angle_alpha   90.00
_cell.angle_beta   90.00
_cell.angle_gamma   90.00
#
_symmetry.space_group_name_H-M   'P 1'
#
loop_
_entity.id
_entity.type
_entity.pdbx_description
1 polymer ?
#
loop_
_entity_poly.entity_id
_entity_poly.type
_entity_poly.pdbx_seq_one_letter_code
_entity_poly.pdbx_strand_id
1 'polypeptide(L)'
;MRTLIWLDDLRDPKDLRLDWLAYSPIGKEVEVIWVKNMQEFVSWIQANGLPEGICFDHDLGENEPTGYECAKWLVEYCLDNKVLPPLWACQSANPVGKVNINRLFRSFILRFESGFH
;
A
#
# COMPACT_ATOMS: atom_id res chain seq x y z
N MET A 1 -6.11 -17.45 4.01
CA MET A 1 -4.84 -16.83 4.46
C MET A 1 -4.98 -15.34 4.22
N ARG A 2 -4.48 -14.46 5.10
CA ARG A 2 -4.60 -13.00 4.89
C ARG A 2 -3.59 -12.57 3.83
N THR A 3 -3.97 -11.64 2.96
CA THR A 3 -3.16 -11.18 1.83
C THR A 3 -2.51 -9.85 2.15
N LEU A 4 -1.20 -9.77 1.89
CA LEU A 4 -0.39 -8.56 1.97
C LEU A 4 0.13 -8.22 0.57
N ILE A 5 -0.26 -7.06 0.03
CA ILE A 5 0.46 -6.51 -1.11
C ILE A 5 1.72 -5.81 -0.59
N TRP A 6 2.87 -6.16 -1.16
CA TRP A 6 4.15 -5.51 -0.93
C TRP A 6 4.52 -4.72 -2.19
N LEU A 7 4.35 -3.40 -2.16
CA LEU A 7 4.70 -2.49 -3.26
C LEU A 7 6.10 -1.93 -3.03
N ASP A 8 7.10 -2.51 -3.69
CA ASP A 8 8.51 -2.14 -3.56
C ASP A 8 9.26 -2.70 -4.79
N ASP A 9 10.02 -1.89 -5.51
CA ASP A 9 10.77 -2.36 -6.69
C ASP A 9 12.07 -3.10 -6.32
N LEU A 10 12.60 -2.81 -5.12
CA LEU A 10 13.94 -3.20 -4.70
C LEU A 10 13.95 -4.26 -3.59
N ARG A 11 13.15 -4.08 -2.54
CA ARG A 11 13.29 -4.84 -1.28
C ARG A 11 12.40 -6.08 -1.33
N ASP A 12 13.02 -7.24 -1.46
CA ASP A 12 12.33 -8.54 -1.41
C ASP A 12 11.79 -8.80 0.00
N PRO A 13 10.45 -8.92 0.19
CA PRO A 13 9.87 -9.19 1.50
C PRO A 13 10.25 -10.57 2.08
N LYS A 14 10.77 -11.49 1.25
CA LYS A 14 11.18 -12.84 1.66
C LYS A 14 12.70 -12.99 1.82
N ASP A 15 13.48 -11.91 1.73
CA ASP A 15 14.91 -11.97 2.01
C ASP A 15 15.16 -12.39 3.47
N LEU A 16 15.70 -13.60 3.67
CA LEU A 16 15.94 -14.15 5.01
C LEU A 16 17.02 -13.41 5.81
N ARG A 17 17.79 -12.52 5.17
CA ARG A 17 18.81 -11.71 5.85
C ARG A 17 18.22 -10.48 6.55
N LEU A 18 17.07 -10.01 6.08
CA LEU A 18 16.43 -8.78 6.52
C LEU A 18 14.96 -9.05 6.82
N ASP A 19 14.52 -8.79 8.04
CA ASP A 19 13.14 -9.06 8.48
C ASP A 19 12.14 -8.01 7.96
N TRP A 20 12.04 -7.86 6.63
CA TRP A 20 11.19 -6.86 5.97
C TRP A 20 9.71 -7.03 6.31
N LEU A 21 9.24 -8.27 6.50
CA LEU A 21 7.86 -8.53 6.91
C LEU A 21 7.52 -8.01 8.32
N ALA A 22 8.50 -7.53 9.10
CA ALA A 22 8.22 -6.78 10.32
C ALA A 22 7.42 -5.48 10.06
N TYR A 23 7.46 -4.94 8.83
CA TYR A 23 6.64 -3.79 8.44
C TYR A 23 5.17 -4.15 8.18
N SER A 24 4.83 -5.43 8.04
CA SER A 24 3.46 -5.84 7.72
C SER A 24 2.47 -5.34 8.78
N PRO A 25 1.44 -4.56 8.40
CA PRO A 25 0.45 -4.05 9.34
C PRO A 25 -0.51 -5.16 9.82
N ILE A 26 -0.43 -6.34 9.21
CA ILE A 26 -1.27 -7.50 9.50
C ILE A 26 -0.45 -8.69 10.04
N GLY A 27 0.80 -8.48 10.43
CA GLY A 27 1.69 -9.55 10.91
C GLY A 27 2.28 -10.40 9.77
N LYS A 28 3.05 -11.43 10.14
CA LYS A 28 3.97 -12.13 9.20
C LYS A 28 3.39 -13.37 8.55
N GLU A 29 2.36 -13.97 9.14
CA GLU A 29 1.68 -15.15 8.59
C GLU A 29 0.64 -14.72 7.54
N VAL A 30 1.16 -14.35 6.37
CA VAL A 30 0.38 -13.76 5.27
C VAL A 30 0.81 -14.32 3.92
N GLU A 31 -0.11 -14.28 2.97
CA GLU A 31 0.19 -14.42 1.55
C GLU A 31 0.78 -13.11 1.04
N VAL A 32 2.05 -13.13 0.65
CA VAL A 32 2.72 -11.93 0.15
C VAL A 32 2.63 -11.89 -1.37
N ILE A 33 1.97 -10.85 -1.88
CA ILE A 33 1.94 -10.49 -3.29
C ILE A 33 2.93 -9.35 -3.49
N TRP A 34 4.08 -9.66 -4.07
CA TRP A 34 5.11 -8.66 -4.35
C TRP A 34 4.86 -8.02 -5.72
N VAL A 35 4.57 -6.72 -5.72
CA VAL A 35 4.37 -5.90 -6.92
C VAL A 35 5.42 -4.79 -6.96
N LYS A 36 5.90 -4.44 -8.15
CA LYS A 36 7.07 -3.57 -8.30
C LYS A 36 6.77 -2.17 -8.82
N ASN A 37 5.59 -1.95 -9.38
CA ASN A 37 5.21 -0.69 -10.02
C ASN A 37 3.69 -0.47 -9.95
N MET A 38 3.24 0.70 -10.39
CA MET A 38 1.83 1.07 -10.40
C MET A 38 0.99 0.12 -11.26
N GLN A 39 1.51 -0.34 -12.40
CA GLN A 39 0.75 -1.22 -13.29
C GLN A 39 0.40 -2.55 -12.61
N GLU A 40 1.38 -3.20 -11.98
CA GLU A 40 1.17 -4.45 -11.24
C GLU A 40 0.24 -4.24 -10.04
N PHE A 41 0.41 -3.15 -9.30
CA PHE A 41 -0.42 -2.79 -8.16
C PHE A 41 -1.90 -2.63 -8.55
N VAL A 42 -2.16 -1.81 -9.57
CA VAL A 42 -3.52 -1.55 -10.08
C VAL A 42 -4.14 -2.83 -10.66
N SER A 43 -3.38 -3.57 -11.49
CA SER A 43 -3.89 -4.77 -12.14
C SER A 43 -4.29 -5.83 -11.11
N TRP A 44 -3.50 -6.00 -10.06
CA TRP A 44 -3.81 -6.98 -9.01
C TRP A 44 -5.08 -6.57 -8.25
N ILE A 45 -5.20 -5.30 -7.83
CA ILE A 45 -6.38 -4.82 -7.09
C ILE A 45 -7.65 -4.88 -7.94
N GLN A 46 -7.56 -4.52 -9.22
CA GLN A 46 -8.71 -4.61 -10.13
C GLN A 46 -9.16 -6.05 -10.35
N ALA A 47 -8.24 -7.01 -10.35
CA ALA A 47 -8.56 -8.42 -10.56
C ALA A 47 -9.03 -9.13 -9.28
N ASN A 48 -8.55 -8.74 -8.10
CA ASN A 48 -8.73 -9.47 -6.84
C ASN A 48 -9.48 -8.69 -5.75
N GLY A 49 -9.70 -7.39 -5.95
CA GLY A 49 -10.23 -6.49 -4.93
C GLY A 49 -9.16 -6.01 -3.94
N LEU A 50 -9.62 -5.48 -2.80
CA LEU A 50 -8.74 -4.97 -1.75
C LEU A 50 -8.14 -6.11 -0.92
N PRO A 51 -6.82 -6.10 -0.65
CA PRO A 51 -6.19 -7.03 0.28
C PRO A 51 -6.50 -6.63 1.74
N GLU A 52 -6.13 -7.48 2.70
CA GLU A 52 -6.19 -7.13 4.12
C GLU A 52 -5.11 -6.13 4.54
N GLY A 53 -3.97 -6.10 3.85
CA GLY A 53 -2.91 -5.14 4.13
C GLY A 53 -2.06 -4.75 2.92
N ILE A 54 -1.45 -3.56 2.98
CA ILE A 54 -0.53 -3.06 1.96
C ILE A 54 0.71 -2.42 2.62
N CYS A 55 1.90 -2.77 2.11
CA CYS A 55 3.17 -2.14 2.44
C CYS A 55 3.66 -1.28 1.26
N PHE A 56 3.85 0.02 1.48
CA PHE A 56 4.27 0.97 0.45
C PHE A 56 5.76 1.35 0.54
N ASP A 57 6.48 1.22 -0.55
CA ASP A 57 7.65 2.04 -0.83
C ASP A 57 7.25 3.28 -1.64
N HIS A 58 7.93 4.40 -1.39
CA HIS A 58 7.66 5.64 -2.12
C HIS A 58 8.35 5.69 -3.48
N ASP A 59 9.58 5.20 -3.60
CA ASP A 59 10.46 5.46 -4.74
C ASP A 59 10.58 4.18 -5.58
N LEU A 60 9.66 3.96 -6.53
CA LEU A 60 9.54 2.73 -7.32
C LEU A 60 10.41 2.70 -8.59
N GLY A 61 11.56 3.37 -8.55
CA GLY A 61 12.47 3.52 -9.68
C GLY A 61 12.30 4.82 -10.49
N GLU A 62 13.22 5.04 -11.43
CA GLU A 62 13.24 6.24 -12.29
C GLU A 62 12.12 6.17 -13.35
N ASN A 63 11.41 7.30 -13.53
CA ASN A 63 10.29 7.44 -14.48
C ASN A 63 9.05 6.59 -14.16
N GLU A 64 8.98 5.95 -13.00
CA GLU A 64 7.78 5.29 -12.51
C GLU A 64 6.92 6.23 -11.65
N PRO A 65 5.58 6.08 -11.67
CA PRO A 65 4.75 6.69 -10.65
C PRO A 65 5.21 6.26 -9.26
N THR A 66 5.29 7.22 -8.33
CA THR A 66 5.71 6.93 -6.95
C THR A 66 4.68 6.07 -6.23
N GLY A 67 5.07 5.44 -5.12
CA GLY A 67 4.10 4.78 -4.25
C GLY A 67 3.07 5.74 -3.66
N TYR A 68 3.36 7.05 -3.61
CA TYR A 68 2.37 8.06 -3.26
C TYR A 68 1.28 8.21 -4.34
N GLU A 69 1.63 8.13 -5.62
CA GLU A 69 0.63 8.10 -6.70
C GLU A 69 -0.20 6.80 -6.67
N CYS A 70 0.41 5.66 -6.32
CA CYS A 70 -0.33 4.42 -6.08
C CYS A 70 -1.32 4.56 -4.90
N ALA A 71 -0.91 5.23 -3.81
CA ALA A 71 -1.77 5.50 -2.67
C ALA A 71 -2.94 6.44 -3.03
N LYS A 72 -2.73 7.46 -3.87
CA LYS A 72 -3.83 8.31 -4.36
C LYS A 72 -4.81 7.51 -5.20
N TRP A 73 -4.32 6.72 -6.15
CA TRP A 73 -5.18 5.86 -6.95
C TRP A 73 -6.01 4.93 -6.07
N LEU A 74 -5.42 4.36 -5.01
CA LEU A 74 -6.14 3.52 -4.06
C LEU A 74 -7.23 4.29 -3.32
N VAL A 75 -7.00 5.54 -2.92
CA VAL A 75 -8.02 6.39 -2.30
C VAL A 75 -9.20 6.62 -3.24
N GLU A 76 -8.95 6.94 -4.51
CA GLU A 76 -10.01 7.12 -5.51
C GLU A 76 -10.79 5.81 -5.72
N TYR A 77 -10.08 4.68 -5.84
CA TYR A 77 -10.71 3.37 -5.91
C TYR A 77 -11.62 3.11 -4.69
N CYS A 78 -11.16 3.43 -3.49
CA CYS A 78 -11.93 3.25 -2.26
C CYS A 78 -13.17 4.18 -2.22
N LEU A 79 -13.03 5.42 -2.70
CA LEU A 79 -14.14 6.37 -2.81
C LEU A 79 -15.21 5.88 -3.79
N ASP A 80 -14.81 5.48 -5.00
CA ASP A 80 -15.72 5.00 -6.05
C ASP A 80 -16.50 3.75 -5.60
N ASN A 81 -15.83 2.88 -4.84
CA ASN A 81 -16.42 1.64 -4.34
C ASN A 81 -17.07 1.79 -2.95
N LYS A 82 -17.02 2.98 -2.33
CA LYS A 82 -17.54 3.26 -0.98
C LYS A 82 -17.03 2.28 0.08
N VAL A 83 -15.74 2.00 0.06
CA VAL A 83 -15.07 1.11 1.01
C VAL A 83 -13.94 1.85 1.73
N LEU A 84 -13.59 1.38 2.93
CA LEU A 84 -12.39 1.83 3.63
C LEU A 84 -11.13 1.21 2.99
N PRO A 85 -9.96 1.86 3.10
CA PRO A 85 -8.73 1.30 2.56
C PRO A 85 -8.26 0.11 3.42
N PRO A 86 -7.43 -0.79 2.87
CA PRO A 86 -6.72 -1.81 3.65
C PRO A 86 -5.89 -1.21 4.78
N LEU A 87 -5.51 -2.03 5.76
CA LEU A 87 -4.47 -1.62 6.71
C LEU A 87 -3.16 -1.37 5.95
N TRP A 88 -2.46 -0.29 6.29
CA TRP A 88 -1.26 0.09 5.55
C TRP A 88 -0.05 0.30 6.46
N ALA A 89 1.12 0.08 5.89
CA ALA A 89 2.41 0.51 6.42
C ALA A 89 3.27 1.08 5.30
N CYS A 90 4.37 1.74 5.66
CA CYS A 90 5.32 2.26 4.68
C CYS A 90 6.75 1.92 5.11
N GLN A 91 7.38 1.04 4.34
CA GLN A 91 8.76 0.59 4.53
C GLN A 91 9.79 1.52 3.88
N SER A 92 9.34 2.54 3.14
CA SER A 92 10.23 3.45 2.42
C SER A 92 11.29 4.10 3.30
N ALA A 93 12.49 4.23 2.75
CA ALA A 93 13.58 5.00 3.33
C ALA A 93 13.35 6.52 3.21
N ASN A 94 12.45 6.97 2.32
CA ASN A 94 12.15 8.38 2.13
C ASN A 94 11.21 8.90 3.24
N PRO A 95 11.69 9.71 4.20
CA PRO A 95 10.87 10.14 5.34
C PRO A 95 9.72 11.07 4.93
N VAL A 96 9.93 11.91 3.91
CA VAL A 96 8.90 12.82 3.41
C VAL A 96 7.82 12.05 2.67
N GLY A 97 8.22 11.12 1.80
CA GLY A 97 7.31 10.21 1.10
C GLY A 97 6.44 9.41 2.06
N LYS A 98 7.05 8.86 3.11
CA LYS A 98 6.35 8.15 4.19
C LYS A 98 5.32 9.02 4.92
N VAL A 99 5.66 10.26 5.25
CA VAL A 99 4.73 11.21 5.89
C VAL A 99 3.55 11.52 4.96
N ASN A 100 3.81 11.74 3.68
CA ASN A 100 2.77 12.06 2.70
C ASN A 100 1.76 10.91 2.53
N ILE A 101 2.23 9.68 2.36
CA ILE A 101 1.37 8.49 2.27
C ILE A 101 0.50 8.34 3.52
N ASN A 102 1.11 8.43 4.70
CA ASN A 102 0.37 8.33 5.97
C ASN A 102 -0.66 9.46 6.15
N ARG A 103 -0.31 10.69 5.78
CA ARG A 103 -1.22 11.83 5.88
C ARG A 103 -2.41 11.67 4.94
N LEU A 104 -2.17 11.19 3.72
CA LEU A 104 -3.22 10.92 2.73
C LEU A 104 -4.27 9.96 3.28
N PHE A 105 -3.87 8.77 3.74
CA PHE A 105 -4.83 7.78 4.26
C PHE A 105 -5.55 8.25 5.52
N ARG A 106 -4.84 8.92 6.45
CA ARG A 106 -5.48 9.50 7.64
C ARG A 106 -6.53 10.55 7.28
N SER A 107 -6.21 11.46 6.36
CA SER A 107 -7.16 12.46 5.89
C SER A 107 -8.34 11.84 5.15
N PHE A 108 -8.12 10.77 4.37
CA PHE A 108 -9.18 10.02 3.72
C PHE A 108 -10.14 9.39 4.74
N ILE A 109 -9.62 8.62 5.71
CA ILE A 109 -10.44 7.96 6.73
C ILE A 109 -11.27 8.98 7.53
N LEU A 110 -10.66 10.06 8.01
CA LEU A 110 -11.38 11.10 8.75
C LEU A 110 -12.55 11.69 7.94
N ARG A 111 -12.36 11.94 6.64
CA ARG A 111 -13.41 12.46 5.76
C ARG A 111 -14.47 11.41 5.45
N PHE A 112 -14.05 10.17 5.23
CA PHE A 112 -14.95 9.05 4.96
C PHE A 112 -15.89 8.86 6.16
N GLU A 113 -15.35 8.81 7.37
CA GLU A 113 -16.15 8.67 8.60
C GLU A 113 -17.05 9.89 8.88
N SER A 114 -16.64 11.09 8.46
CA SER A 114 -17.43 12.32 8.65
C SER A 114 -18.52 12.54 7.60
N GLY A 115 -18.46 11.84 6.45
CA GLY A 115 -19.27 12.10 5.26
C GLY A 115 -20.38 11.07 4.98
N PHE A 116 -20.55 10.07 5.84
CA PHE A 116 -21.63 9.08 5.80
C PHE A 116 -22.61 9.26 6.97
N HIS A 117 -23.12 10.49 7.14
CA HIS A 117 -24.33 10.80 7.90
C HIS A 117 -25.44 11.28 6.97
#